data_AF-A0A7X5DFQ7-F1
#
_entry.id   AF-A0A7X5DFQ7-F1
#
_cell.length_a   1.000
_cell.length_b   1.000
_cell.length_c   1.000
_cell.angle_alpha   90.00
_cell.angle_beta   90.00
_cell.angle_gamma   90.00
#
_symmetry.space_group_name_H-M   'P 1'
#
loop_
_entity.id
_entity.type
_entity.pdbx_description
1 polymer ?
#
loop_
_entity_poly.entity_id
_entity_poly.type
_entity_poly.pdbx_seq_one_letter_code
_entity_poly.pdbx_strand_id
1 'polypeptide(L)'
;MKRKHWQPGGGDAANGHLRGVDEWERISWEEALDLIAGEILRVIDTYGNEGILLPGGVPQRLGDYDIGRMMYIKGGCLEQTGAVSSGAWTEMAKLIGLPEETNDRIDLRSSEVIVLWGSNPAWSRAGLPTYDYLQCKEAGTKFVCVDPFYTPTAKVLTDDYIPIRPGTDSAAFLAMAYVLLTQDDPEANPLIDWDFLDRCCIGFDAEHLPEGADPKMNYKDYVLGTYDGVPKTPEWAAEICGSPAEDLERLALMLGGAERAAVITAPALARTGSGAQLCQNLMAFGAMAGLIGKPGCCCASDCGHSWMQGGYETLLKGGMNHANPRNSTLGNMERIP
;
A
#
# COMPACT_ATOMS: atom_id res chain seq x y z
N MET A 1 9.48 1.50 -36.44
CA MET A 1 8.95 2.54 -37.36
C MET A 1 9.36 3.88 -36.82
N LYS A 2 9.57 4.88 -37.67
CA LYS A 2 9.72 6.27 -37.25
C LYS A 2 8.64 7.13 -37.92
N ARG A 3 8.37 8.30 -37.34
CA ARG A 3 7.54 9.32 -37.99
C ARG A 3 8.28 9.84 -39.21
N LYS A 4 7.63 9.85 -40.38
CA LYS A 4 8.26 10.23 -41.65
C LYS A 4 8.90 11.61 -41.61
N HIS A 5 8.26 12.54 -40.90
CA HIS A 5 8.71 13.92 -40.82
C HIS A 5 9.53 14.20 -39.56
N TRP A 6 9.86 13.20 -38.74
CA TRP A 6 10.75 13.42 -37.59
C TRP A 6 12.22 13.25 -37.99
N GLN A 7 13.08 14.13 -37.49
CA GLN A 7 14.54 14.05 -37.62
C GLN A 7 15.22 14.23 -36.26
N PRO A 8 16.42 13.64 -36.04
CA PRO A 8 17.21 13.87 -34.83
C PRO A 8 17.65 15.34 -34.71
N GLY A 9 18.02 15.76 -33.50
CA GLY A 9 18.47 17.14 -33.22
C GLY A 9 17.52 17.98 -32.36
N GLY A 10 16.30 17.50 -32.09
CA GLY A 10 15.30 18.21 -31.29
C GLY A 10 14.72 19.47 -31.96
N GLY A 11 14.02 20.31 -31.18
CA GLY A 11 13.42 21.55 -31.69
C GLY A 11 12.47 21.34 -32.88
N ASP A 12 12.62 22.18 -33.91
CA ASP A 12 11.80 22.12 -35.13
C ASP A 12 12.00 20.81 -35.92
N ALA A 13 13.20 20.22 -35.87
CA ALA A 13 13.50 18.94 -36.51
C ALA A 13 12.63 17.80 -35.97
N ALA A 14 12.16 17.92 -34.74
CA ALA A 14 11.27 16.94 -34.14
C ALA A 14 9.83 17.02 -34.70
N ASN A 15 9.45 18.09 -35.41
CA ASN A 15 8.10 18.32 -35.93
C ASN A 15 7.01 17.95 -34.91
N GLY A 16 7.08 18.58 -33.72
CA GLY A 16 6.23 18.24 -32.57
C GLY A 16 4.73 18.38 -32.85
N HIS A 17 4.36 19.34 -33.69
CA HIS A 17 2.98 19.61 -34.11
C HIS A 17 2.33 18.47 -34.91
N LEU A 18 3.12 17.54 -35.47
CA LEU A 18 2.61 16.38 -36.19
C LEU A 18 2.38 15.15 -35.30
N ARG A 19 2.74 15.18 -34.01
CA ARG A 19 2.52 14.03 -33.10
C ARG A 19 1.03 13.68 -33.05
N GLY A 20 0.70 12.41 -33.33
CA GLY A 20 -0.69 11.91 -33.36
C GLY A 20 -1.37 11.97 -34.73
N VAL A 21 -0.81 12.70 -35.71
CA VAL A 21 -1.36 12.84 -37.08
C VAL A 21 -0.34 12.53 -38.19
N ASP A 22 0.92 12.33 -37.84
CA ASP A 22 1.99 12.05 -38.79
C ASP A 22 1.87 10.66 -39.43
N GLU A 23 2.48 10.54 -40.61
CA GLU A 23 2.71 9.26 -41.26
C GLU A 23 3.89 8.52 -40.64
N TRP A 24 3.88 7.19 -40.73
CA TRP A 24 4.95 6.33 -40.24
C TRP A 24 5.64 5.60 -41.37
N GLU A 25 6.94 5.41 -41.26
CA GLU A 25 7.72 4.56 -42.16
C GLU A 25 8.47 3.46 -41.40
N ARG A 26 8.68 2.34 -42.11
CA ARG A 26 9.41 1.21 -41.58
C ARG A 26 10.91 1.49 -41.68
N ILE A 27 11.62 1.17 -40.60
CA ILE A 27 13.08 1.31 -40.49
C ILE A 27 13.67 0.00 -39.97
N SER A 28 14.97 -0.20 -40.16
CA SER A 28 15.69 -1.35 -39.61
C SER A 28 15.87 -1.21 -38.09
N TRP A 29 16.26 -2.29 -37.43
CA TRP A 29 16.65 -2.25 -36.02
C TRP A 29 17.91 -1.42 -35.78
N GLU A 30 18.90 -1.53 -36.68
CA GLU A 30 20.14 -0.73 -36.62
C GLU A 30 19.81 0.76 -36.66
N GLU A 31 18.98 1.20 -37.61
CA GLU A 31 18.56 2.61 -37.71
C GLU A 31 17.82 3.07 -36.45
N ALA A 32 16.93 2.24 -35.90
CA ALA A 32 16.21 2.58 -34.68
C ALA A 32 17.14 2.75 -33.48
N LEU A 33 18.13 1.86 -33.32
CA LEU A 33 19.09 1.90 -32.22
C LEU A 33 20.02 3.11 -32.32
N ASP A 34 20.55 3.39 -33.52
CA ASP A 34 21.41 4.55 -33.75
C ASP A 34 20.67 5.87 -33.46
N LEU A 35 19.42 5.99 -33.91
CA LEU A 35 18.60 7.18 -33.66
C LEU A 35 18.33 7.39 -32.16
N ILE A 36 17.97 6.32 -31.43
CA ILE A 36 17.67 6.41 -30.00
C ILE A 36 18.94 6.70 -29.20
N ALA A 37 20.02 5.95 -29.44
CA ALA A 37 21.29 6.14 -28.72
C ALA A 37 21.88 7.51 -29.02
N GLY A 38 21.86 7.96 -30.28
CA GLY A 38 22.33 9.27 -30.70
C GLY A 38 21.58 10.41 -30.01
N GLU A 39 20.25 10.34 -29.95
CA GLU A 39 19.46 11.37 -29.27
C GLU A 39 19.64 11.35 -27.74
N ILE A 40 19.80 10.18 -27.11
CA ILE A 40 20.14 10.09 -25.68
C ILE A 40 21.48 10.78 -25.41
N LEU A 41 22.53 10.45 -26.17
CA LEU A 41 23.84 11.06 -26.03
C LEU A 41 23.79 12.57 -26.28
N ARG A 42 23.09 13.01 -27.32
CA ARG A 42 22.90 14.44 -27.61
C ARG A 42 22.25 15.17 -26.45
N VAL A 43 21.18 14.61 -25.87
CA VAL A 43 20.48 15.24 -24.74
C VAL A 43 21.39 15.31 -23.51
N ILE A 44 22.14 14.24 -23.21
CA ILE A 44 23.13 14.24 -22.11
C ILE A 44 24.20 15.32 -22.35
N ASP A 45 24.78 15.38 -23.54
CA ASP A 45 25.84 16.34 -23.87
C ASP A 45 25.34 17.80 -23.84
N THR A 46 24.08 18.03 -24.24
CA THR A 46 23.51 19.39 -24.37
C THR A 46 22.89 19.90 -23.06
N TYR A 47 22.19 19.04 -22.33
CA TYR A 47 21.33 19.42 -21.20
C TYR A 47 21.69 18.71 -19.88
N GLY A 48 22.65 17.79 -19.90
CA GLY A 48 22.96 16.92 -18.78
C GLY A 48 21.93 15.79 -18.59
N ASN A 49 22.22 14.91 -17.63
CA ASN A 49 21.38 13.75 -17.31
C ASN A 49 19.96 14.11 -16.88
N GLU A 50 19.76 15.30 -16.28
CA GLU A 50 18.42 15.80 -15.90
C GLU A 50 17.51 16.11 -17.10
N GLY A 51 18.07 16.25 -18.30
CA GLY A 51 17.31 16.41 -19.55
C GLY A 51 16.60 15.14 -20.01
N ILE A 52 16.92 13.98 -19.42
CA ILE A 52 16.26 12.71 -19.69
C ILE A 52 15.24 12.43 -18.60
N LEU A 53 13.95 12.47 -18.94
CA LEU A 53 12.89 11.96 -18.08
C LEU A 53 12.68 10.47 -18.37
N LEU A 54 12.78 9.64 -17.34
CA LEU A 54 12.37 8.24 -17.39
C LEU A 54 11.01 8.09 -16.67
N PRO A 55 9.87 8.16 -17.39
CA PRO A 55 8.55 8.19 -16.76
C PRO A 55 8.12 6.80 -16.28
N GLY A 56 7.79 6.69 -14.99
CA GLY A 56 7.22 5.50 -14.38
C GLY A 56 7.84 5.18 -13.01
N GLY A 57 6.99 4.80 -12.07
CA GLY A 57 7.43 4.20 -10.80
C GLY A 57 7.32 2.67 -10.82
N VAL A 58 6.41 2.10 -11.62
CA VAL A 58 6.07 0.66 -11.59
C VAL A 58 6.88 -0.15 -12.61
N PRO A 59 6.99 0.25 -13.90
CA PRO A 59 7.84 -0.47 -14.86
C PRO A 59 9.33 -0.47 -14.47
N GLN A 60 9.87 0.64 -13.97
CA GLN A 60 11.26 0.80 -13.55
C GLN A 60 11.63 -0.05 -12.34
N ARG A 61 10.67 -0.31 -11.44
CA ARG A 61 10.89 -1.14 -10.24
C ARG A 61 10.71 -2.63 -10.51
N LEU A 62 10.00 -3.02 -11.57
CA LEU A 62 9.46 -4.38 -11.70
C LEU A 62 9.57 -5.01 -13.11
N GLY A 63 10.00 -4.30 -14.16
CA GLY A 63 9.98 -4.85 -15.52
C GLY A 63 10.96 -4.26 -16.54
N ASP A 64 11.38 -3.00 -16.39
CA ASP A 64 12.32 -2.31 -17.28
C ASP A 64 13.66 -2.06 -16.56
N TYR A 65 14.11 -3.04 -15.78
CA TYR A 65 15.40 -2.97 -15.08
C TYR A 65 16.52 -2.56 -16.03
N ASP A 66 16.47 -3.01 -17.28
CA ASP A 66 17.53 -2.75 -18.26
C ASP A 66 17.60 -1.29 -18.70
N ILE A 67 16.46 -0.59 -18.85
CA ILE A 67 16.44 0.82 -19.23
C ILE A 67 16.92 1.68 -18.07
N GLY A 68 16.38 1.45 -16.86
CA GLY A 68 16.83 2.15 -15.66
C GLY A 68 18.31 1.93 -15.39
N ARG A 69 18.76 0.66 -15.43
CA ARG A 69 20.17 0.27 -15.27
C ARG A 69 21.07 0.94 -16.30
N MET A 70 20.66 0.96 -17.58
CA MET A 70 21.42 1.62 -18.63
C MET A 70 21.57 3.12 -18.35
N MET A 71 20.51 3.81 -17.95
CA MET A 71 20.57 5.23 -17.59
C MET A 71 21.46 5.47 -16.37
N TYR A 72 21.40 4.63 -15.34
CA TYR A 72 22.30 4.74 -14.18
C TYR A 72 23.78 4.53 -14.55
N ILE A 73 24.10 3.58 -15.43
CA ILE A 73 25.47 3.39 -15.97
C ILE A 73 25.92 4.64 -16.74
N LYS A 74 24.99 5.39 -17.36
CA LYS A 74 25.25 6.64 -18.08
C LYS A 74 25.19 7.91 -17.23
N GLY A 75 25.20 7.78 -15.90
CA GLY A 75 25.26 8.93 -14.98
C GLY A 75 23.90 9.34 -14.39
N GLY A 76 22.83 8.59 -14.65
CA GLY A 76 21.49 8.81 -14.11
C GLY A 76 20.54 9.51 -15.07
N CYS A 77 19.33 9.82 -14.59
CA CYS A 77 18.28 10.52 -15.31
C CYS A 77 17.31 11.19 -14.31
N LEU A 78 16.44 12.08 -14.80
CA LEU A 78 15.32 12.59 -14.01
C LEU A 78 14.27 11.50 -13.82
N GLU A 79 13.97 11.21 -12.56
CA GLU A 79 12.99 10.21 -12.14
C GLU A 79 11.68 10.84 -11.67
N GLN A 80 10.62 10.05 -11.65
CA GLN A 80 9.37 10.42 -11.00
C GLN A 80 9.34 9.86 -9.57
N THR A 81 8.94 10.70 -8.61
CA THR A 81 8.66 10.27 -7.23
C THR A 81 7.21 9.82 -7.09
N GLY A 82 6.93 8.88 -6.19
CA GLY A 82 5.61 8.27 -6.01
C GLY A 82 5.29 7.17 -7.04
N ALA A 83 4.03 6.72 -7.03
CA ALA A 83 3.56 5.66 -7.93
C ALA A 83 2.11 5.91 -8.36
N VAL A 84 1.79 5.53 -9.59
CA VAL A 84 0.40 5.46 -10.09
C VAL A 84 -0.25 4.27 -9.42
N SER A 85 -0.94 4.49 -8.30
CA SER A 85 -1.80 3.56 -7.51
C SER A 85 -1.40 3.40 -6.06
N SER A 86 -0.09 3.44 -5.77
CA SER A 86 0.50 3.03 -4.48
C SER A 86 1.33 4.13 -3.81
N GLY A 87 1.27 5.36 -4.32
CA GLY A 87 2.15 6.46 -3.92
C GLY A 87 2.18 6.68 -2.41
N ALA A 88 1.02 6.85 -1.77
CA ALA A 88 0.95 7.06 -0.33
C ALA A 88 1.58 5.90 0.47
N TRP A 89 1.24 4.64 0.16
CA TRP A 89 1.82 3.48 0.83
C TRP A 89 3.35 3.41 0.70
N THR A 90 3.85 3.64 -0.52
CA THR A 90 5.29 3.61 -0.81
C THR A 90 6.04 4.69 -0.05
N GLU A 91 5.53 5.92 -0.06
CA GLU A 91 6.20 7.05 0.60
C GLU A 91 6.09 6.95 2.13
N MET A 92 5.01 6.35 2.64
CA MET A 92 4.79 6.14 4.07
C MET A 92 5.61 5.00 4.65
N ALA A 93 6.08 4.04 3.83
CA ALA A 93 6.74 2.81 4.26
C ALA A 93 7.83 3.00 5.32
N LYS A 94 8.64 4.07 5.21
CA LYS A 94 9.71 4.38 6.17
C LYS A 94 9.21 4.80 7.55
N LEU A 95 7.97 5.28 7.64
CA LEU A 95 7.33 5.74 8.88
C LEU A 95 6.47 4.64 9.51
N ILE A 96 5.81 3.81 8.69
CA ILE A 96 4.89 2.75 9.17
C ILE A 96 5.54 1.36 9.21
N GLY A 97 6.80 1.24 8.80
CA GLY A 97 7.59 -0.01 8.84
C GLY A 97 7.22 -1.05 7.77
N LEU A 98 6.00 -1.02 7.25
CA LEU A 98 5.49 -1.94 6.24
C LEU A 98 4.88 -1.13 5.08
N PRO A 99 5.31 -1.33 3.82
CA PRO A 99 4.65 -0.74 2.66
C PRO A 99 3.34 -1.49 2.37
N GLU A 100 3.13 -1.96 1.15
CA GLU A 100 1.98 -2.78 0.79
C GLU A 100 2.35 -4.26 0.91
N GLU A 101 2.38 -4.78 2.13
CA GLU A 101 2.80 -6.16 2.43
C GLU A 101 1.71 -6.92 3.18
N THR A 102 1.20 -8.00 2.58
CA THR A 102 0.25 -8.92 3.22
C THR A 102 0.92 -10.22 3.59
N ASN A 103 0.38 -10.90 4.61
CA ASN A 103 0.74 -12.29 4.89
C ASN A 103 0.50 -13.20 3.68
N ASP A 104 1.19 -14.34 3.68
CA ASP A 104 1.04 -15.35 2.63
C ASP A 104 -0.41 -15.88 2.57
N ARG A 105 -0.92 -16.10 1.35
CA ARG A 105 -2.28 -16.60 1.11
C ARG A 105 -2.61 -17.92 1.80
N ILE A 106 -1.61 -18.74 2.13
CA ILE A 106 -1.78 -19.99 2.86
C ILE A 106 -1.94 -19.70 4.36
N ASP A 107 -1.16 -18.74 4.90
CA ASP A 107 -1.26 -18.32 6.29
C ASP A 107 -2.63 -17.70 6.60
N LEU A 108 -3.17 -16.90 5.68
CA LEU A 108 -4.51 -16.30 5.80
C LEU A 108 -5.64 -17.33 5.97
N ARG A 109 -5.44 -18.60 5.62
CA ARG A 109 -6.44 -19.67 5.87
C ARG A 109 -6.58 -20.01 7.35
N SER A 110 -5.64 -19.57 8.19
CA SER A 110 -5.71 -19.73 9.64
C SER A 110 -6.43 -18.58 10.34
N SER A 111 -6.79 -17.51 9.62
CA SER A 111 -7.57 -16.40 10.18
C SER A 111 -8.98 -16.84 10.58
N GLU A 112 -9.47 -16.33 11.71
CA GLU A 112 -10.86 -16.51 12.16
C GLU A 112 -11.79 -15.55 11.44
N VAL A 113 -11.29 -14.35 11.16
CA VAL A 113 -12.00 -13.31 10.41
C VAL A 113 -11.04 -12.59 9.46
N ILE A 114 -11.51 -12.33 8.24
CA ILE A 114 -10.88 -11.45 7.26
C ILE A 114 -11.85 -10.33 6.92
N VAL A 115 -11.44 -9.09 7.16
CA VAL A 115 -12.13 -7.87 6.74
C VAL A 115 -11.52 -7.40 5.43
N LEU A 116 -12.32 -7.47 4.36
CA LEU A 116 -11.96 -6.92 3.05
C LEU A 116 -12.47 -5.49 2.98
N TRP A 117 -11.55 -4.51 3.08
CA TRP A 117 -11.88 -3.10 3.10
C TRP A 117 -11.55 -2.42 1.77
N GLY A 118 -12.58 -1.93 1.08
CA GLY A 118 -12.50 -1.37 -0.27
C GLY A 118 -11.82 -2.30 -1.27
N SER A 119 -11.90 -3.62 -1.03
CA SER A 119 -11.21 -4.64 -1.83
C SER A 119 -12.22 -5.47 -2.60
N ASN A 120 -12.08 -5.46 -3.93
CA ASN A 120 -12.98 -6.18 -4.84
C ASN A 120 -12.22 -7.14 -5.78
N PRO A 121 -11.54 -8.17 -5.24
CA PRO A 121 -10.78 -9.14 -6.05
C PRO A 121 -11.64 -9.91 -7.05
N ALA A 122 -12.94 -10.16 -6.77
CA ALA A 122 -13.82 -10.84 -7.72
C ALA A 122 -13.97 -10.10 -9.06
N TRP A 123 -13.81 -8.78 -9.08
CA TRP A 123 -13.82 -7.98 -10.30
C TRP A 123 -12.41 -7.62 -10.76
N SER A 124 -11.63 -7.00 -9.87
CA SER A 124 -10.36 -6.36 -10.24
C SER A 124 -9.23 -7.36 -10.46
N ARG A 125 -9.36 -8.59 -9.93
CA ARG A 125 -8.29 -9.58 -9.83
C ARG A 125 -8.87 -11.01 -9.91
N ALA A 126 -9.83 -11.20 -10.82
CA ALA A 126 -10.50 -12.48 -11.00
C ALA A 126 -9.46 -13.59 -11.30
N GLY A 127 -9.50 -14.68 -10.52
CA GLY A 127 -8.52 -15.76 -10.60
C GLY A 127 -8.01 -16.16 -9.22
N LEU A 128 -6.68 -16.17 -9.06
CA LEU A 128 -5.98 -16.71 -7.88
C LEU A 128 -6.42 -16.07 -6.56
N PRO A 129 -6.48 -14.72 -6.39
CA PRO A 129 -6.85 -14.14 -5.10
C PRO A 129 -8.27 -14.50 -4.65
N THR A 130 -9.24 -14.49 -5.57
CA THR A 130 -10.61 -14.94 -5.27
C THR A 130 -10.64 -16.42 -4.90
N TYR A 131 -9.84 -17.26 -5.57
CA TYR A 131 -9.70 -18.67 -5.22
C TYR A 131 -9.11 -18.85 -3.81
N ASP A 132 -8.05 -18.13 -3.45
CA ASP A 132 -7.45 -18.23 -2.12
C ASP A 132 -8.41 -17.78 -1.00
N TYR A 133 -9.18 -16.71 -1.21
CA TYR A 133 -10.21 -16.32 -0.25
C TYR A 133 -11.33 -17.36 -0.13
N LEU A 134 -11.71 -18.03 -1.23
CA LEU A 134 -12.62 -19.17 -1.17
C LEU A 134 -12.02 -20.33 -0.36
N GLN A 135 -10.70 -20.56 -0.43
CA GLN A 135 -10.01 -21.56 0.39
C GLN A 135 -10.00 -21.17 1.88
N CYS A 136 -9.84 -19.88 2.21
CA CYS A 136 -10.00 -19.40 3.59
C CYS A 136 -11.44 -19.63 4.08
N LYS A 137 -12.44 -19.35 3.24
CA LYS A 137 -13.85 -19.61 3.57
C LYS A 137 -14.13 -21.09 3.80
N GLU A 138 -13.55 -21.98 2.99
CA GLU A 138 -13.64 -23.43 3.17
C GLU A 138 -12.96 -23.89 4.48
N ALA A 139 -11.91 -23.20 4.93
CA ALA A 139 -11.25 -23.42 6.20
C ALA A 139 -12.03 -22.87 7.42
N GLY A 140 -13.16 -22.19 7.21
CA GLY A 140 -14.03 -21.67 8.26
C GLY A 140 -13.81 -20.19 8.62
N THR A 141 -12.97 -19.48 7.88
CA THR A 141 -12.76 -18.04 8.05
C THR A 141 -14.03 -17.26 7.74
N LYS A 142 -14.44 -16.36 8.65
CA LYS A 142 -15.54 -15.40 8.42
C LYS A 142 -15.06 -14.24 7.58
N PHE A 143 -15.94 -13.69 6.75
CA PHE A 143 -15.60 -12.55 5.91
C PHE A 143 -16.53 -11.37 6.15
N VAL A 144 -15.95 -10.18 6.38
CA VAL A 144 -16.67 -8.90 6.44
C VAL A 144 -16.22 -8.03 5.29
N CYS A 145 -17.16 -7.40 4.58
CA CYS A 145 -16.84 -6.37 3.60
C CYS A 145 -17.05 -4.98 4.21
N VAL A 146 -16.12 -4.07 3.98
CA VAL A 146 -16.35 -2.63 4.18
C VAL A 146 -16.13 -1.94 2.85
N ASP A 147 -17.18 -1.43 2.21
CA ASP A 147 -17.08 -0.87 0.84
C ASP A 147 -18.20 0.17 0.60
N PRO A 148 -18.01 1.18 -0.28
CA PRO A 148 -19.08 2.10 -0.65
C PRO A 148 -20.26 1.48 -1.39
N PHE A 149 -20.08 0.34 -2.05
CA PHE A 149 -21.16 -0.37 -2.71
C PHE A 149 -21.03 -1.88 -2.55
N TYR A 150 -22.17 -2.58 -2.65
CA TYR A 150 -22.20 -4.03 -2.50
C TYR A 150 -21.54 -4.73 -3.71
N THR A 151 -20.25 -5.01 -3.59
CA THR A 151 -19.42 -5.52 -4.69
C THR A 151 -19.68 -7.00 -5.00
N PRO A 152 -19.27 -7.52 -6.17
CA PRO A 152 -19.30 -8.97 -6.41
C PRO A 152 -18.45 -9.78 -5.42
N THR A 153 -17.39 -9.20 -4.88
CA THR A 153 -16.61 -9.83 -3.80
C THR A 153 -17.47 -9.98 -2.56
N ALA A 154 -18.16 -8.92 -2.14
CA ALA A 154 -19.09 -8.98 -1.00
C ALA A 154 -20.15 -10.07 -1.22
N LYS A 155 -20.75 -10.09 -2.41
CA LYS A 155 -21.77 -11.09 -2.77
C LYS A 155 -21.30 -12.55 -2.67
N VAL A 156 -20.04 -12.82 -3.02
CA VAL A 156 -19.51 -14.20 -3.09
C VAL A 156 -18.89 -14.65 -1.77
N LEU A 157 -18.15 -13.77 -1.10
CA LEU A 157 -17.31 -14.13 0.04
C LEU A 157 -17.94 -13.78 1.38
N THR A 158 -18.60 -12.64 1.51
CA THR A 158 -18.77 -12.01 2.82
C THR A 158 -20.07 -12.40 3.49
N ASP A 159 -19.98 -12.70 4.78
CA ASP A 159 -21.11 -13.02 5.65
C ASP A 159 -21.78 -11.73 6.15
N ASP A 160 -21.07 -10.61 6.03
CA ASP A 160 -21.49 -9.28 6.49
C ASP A 160 -20.95 -8.17 5.58
N TYR A 161 -21.67 -7.05 5.51
CA TYR A 161 -21.33 -5.89 4.70
C TYR A 161 -21.64 -4.60 5.44
N ILE A 162 -20.63 -3.75 5.59
CA ILE A 162 -20.73 -2.45 6.23
C ILE A 162 -20.50 -1.36 5.16
N PRO A 163 -21.51 -0.54 4.83
CA PRO A 163 -21.36 0.54 3.86
C PRO A 163 -20.52 1.68 4.42
N ILE A 164 -19.67 2.28 3.60
CA ILE A 164 -18.86 3.46 4.00
C ILE A 164 -18.79 4.51 2.88
N ARG A 165 -18.73 5.80 3.24
CA ARG A 165 -18.52 6.87 2.25
C ARG A 165 -17.08 6.86 1.73
N PRO A 166 -16.84 7.02 0.42
CA PRO A 166 -15.49 7.01 -0.13
C PRO A 166 -14.57 8.06 0.53
N GLY A 167 -13.37 7.65 0.94
CA GLY A 167 -12.35 8.55 1.50
C GLY A 167 -12.58 9.01 2.94
N THR A 168 -13.49 8.35 3.66
CA THR A 168 -13.80 8.62 5.07
C THR A 168 -13.33 7.51 6.00
N ASP A 169 -12.55 6.57 5.48
CA ASP A 169 -12.10 5.35 6.14
C ASP A 169 -11.28 5.63 7.41
N SER A 170 -10.50 6.72 7.42
CA SER A 170 -9.76 7.13 8.62
C SER A 170 -10.67 7.46 9.80
N ALA A 171 -11.87 8.01 9.57
CA ALA A 171 -12.81 8.27 10.66
C ALA A 171 -13.31 6.96 11.29
N ALA A 172 -13.59 5.94 10.46
CA ALA A 172 -13.99 4.63 10.93
C ALA A 172 -12.88 3.95 11.76
N PHE A 173 -11.63 3.91 11.27
CA PHE A 173 -10.50 3.35 12.02
C PHE A 173 -10.23 4.09 13.33
N LEU A 174 -10.34 5.42 13.36
CA LEU A 174 -10.19 6.20 14.60
C LEU A 174 -11.29 5.85 15.62
N ALA A 175 -12.53 5.65 15.17
CA ALA A 175 -13.61 5.21 16.05
C ALA A 175 -13.46 3.78 16.54
N MET A 176 -12.97 2.89 15.69
CA MET A 176 -12.66 1.53 16.11
C MET A 176 -11.53 1.53 17.16
N ALA A 177 -10.50 2.35 16.97
CA ALA A 177 -9.46 2.55 17.98
C ALA A 177 -10.01 3.14 19.29
N TYR A 178 -10.95 4.10 19.21
CA TYR A 178 -11.60 4.65 20.40
C TYR A 178 -12.35 3.56 21.19
N VAL A 179 -13.08 2.68 20.50
CA VAL A 179 -13.78 1.55 21.12
C VAL A 179 -12.80 0.62 21.85
N LEU A 180 -11.73 0.22 21.18
CA LEU A 180 -10.70 -0.63 21.82
C LEU A 180 -10.09 0.09 23.04
N LEU A 181 -9.69 1.37 22.93
CA LEU A 181 -9.13 2.13 24.06
C LEU A 181 -10.08 2.26 25.27
N THR A 182 -11.39 2.33 25.02
CA THR A 182 -12.37 2.58 26.09
C THR A 182 -12.96 1.31 26.69
N GLN A 183 -12.83 0.18 26.00
CA GLN A 183 -13.36 -1.11 26.43
C GLN A 183 -12.28 -2.15 26.75
N ASP A 184 -11.01 -1.83 26.51
CA ASP A 184 -9.88 -2.67 26.89
C ASP A 184 -9.80 -2.82 28.41
N ASP A 185 -9.69 -4.06 28.84
CA ASP A 185 -9.31 -4.44 30.19
C ASP A 185 -8.19 -5.47 30.07
N PRO A 186 -6.91 -5.09 30.25
CA PRO A 186 -5.78 -5.99 30.04
C PRO A 186 -5.83 -7.31 30.84
N GLU A 187 -6.59 -7.35 31.93
CA GLU A 187 -6.70 -8.55 32.79
C GLU A 187 -7.93 -9.40 32.45
N ALA A 188 -9.08 -8.77 32.20
CA ALA A 188 -10.35 -9.48 32.03
C ALA A 188 -10.86 -9.53 30.59
N ASN A 189 -10.50 -8.56 29.75
CA ASN A 189 -10.95 -8.41 28.37
C ASN A 189 -9.89 -7.69 27.52
N PRO A 190 -8.73 -8.33 27.25
CA PRO A 190 -7.65 -7.71 26.50
C PRO A 190 -8.09 -7.55 25.04
N LEU A 191 -8.14 -6.30 24.59
CA LEU A 191 -8.51 -5.88 23.24
C LEU A 191 -7.33 -5.19 22.53
N ILE A 192 -6.30 -4.80 23.28
CA ILE A 192 -5.11 -4.10 22.80
C ILE A 192 -3.86 -4.94 23.02
N ASP A 193 -3.01 -5.01 22.00
CA ASP A 193 -1.68 -5.61 22.09
C ASP A 193 -0.66 -4.59 22.61
N TRP A 194 -0.69 -4.36 23.92
CA TRP A 194 0.22 -3.44 24.60
C TRP A 194 1.70 -3.83 24.44
N ASP A 195 2.02 -5.13 24.44
CA ASP A 195 3.39 -5.60 24.23
C ASP A 195 3.93 -5.25 22.84
N PHE A 196 3.11 -5.34 21.79
CA PHE A 196 3.52 -4.90 20.46
C PHE A 196 3.72 -3.39 20.39
N LEU A 197 2.83 -2.60 21.02
CA LEU A 197 2.98 -1.15 21.08
C LEU A 197 4.30 -0.75 21.75
N ASP A 198 4.60 -1.32 22.92
CA ASP A 198 5.80 -1.02 23.70
C ASP A 198 7.10 -1.37 22.96
N ARG A 199 7.11 -2.50 22.24
CA ARG A 199 8.33 -3.00 21.58
C ARG A 199 8.56 -2.48 20.18
N CYS A 200 7.49 -2.13 19.45
CA CYS A 200 7.54 -1.92 18.01
C CYS A 200 7.01 -0.56 17.55
N CYS A 201 6.40 0.25 18.42
CA CYS A 201 5.75 1.50 18.02
C CYS A 201 6.37 2.73 18.70
N ILE A 202 6.16 3.89 18.07
CA ILE A 202 6.56 5.21 18.60
C ILE A 202 5.35 6.13 18.47
N GLY A 203 5.09 6.93 19.50
CA GLY A 203 4.05 7.97 19.52
C GLY A 203 2.62 7.49 19.73
N PHE A 204 2.41 6.24 20.16
CA PHE A 204 1.08 5.74 20.51
C PHE A 204 0.48 6.52 21.68
N ASP A 205 1.21 6.65 22.78
CA ASP A 205 0.88 7.50 23.92
C ASP A 205 2.11 8.32 24.39
N ALA A 206 1.99 9.00 25.53
CA ALA A 206 3.05 9.84 26.07
C ALA A 206 4.34 9.07 26.42
N GLU A 207 4.27 7.79 26.76
CA GLU A 207 5.44 6.96 27.10
C GLU A 207 6.16 6.46 25.84
N HIS A 208 5.43 6.31 24.74
CA HIS A 208 5.97 5.94 23.43
C HIS A 208 6.56 7.13 22.65
N LEU A 209 6.45 8.37 23.14
CA LEU A 209 6.95 9.56 22.42
C LEU A 209 8.48 9.68 22.50
N PRO A 210 9.14 10.17 21.43
CA PRO A 210 10.58 10.44 21.48
C PRO A 210 10.87 11.62 22.43
N GLU A 211 12.09 11.61 22.99
CA GLU A 211 12.56 12.67 23.90
C GLU A 211 12.39 14.07 23.26
N GLY A 212 11.76 14.99 24.00
CA GLY A 212 11.52 16.37 23.57
C GLY A 212 10.25 16.60 22.75
N ALA A 213 9.45 15.57 22.45
CA ALA A 213 8.13 15.73 21.86
C ALA A 213 7.13 16.35 22.85
N ASP A 214 6.12 17.06 22.34
CA ASP A 214 5.00 17.53 23.16
C ASP A 214 4.20 16.31 23.66
N PRO A 215 4.06 16.10 24.98
CA PRO A 215 3.38 14.93 25.53
C PRO A 215 1.92 14.80 25.07
N LYS A 216 1.29 15.87 24.59
CA LYS A 216 -0.09 15.86 24.07
C LYS A 216 -0.19 15.42 22.61
N MET A 217 0.93 15.36 21.88
CA MET A 217 0.98 15.05 20.45
C MET A 217 1.12 13.54 20.20
N ASN A 218 0.28 12.73 20.85
CA ASN A 218 0.26 11.28 20.70
C ASN A 218 -1.08 10.79 20.13
N TYR A 219 -1.06 9.58 19.56
CA TYR A 219 -2.23 8.99 18.90
C TYR A 219 -3.40 8.75 19.85
N LYS A 220 -3.14 8.20 21.04
CA LYS A 220 -4.15 7.88 22.07
C LYS A 220 -4.92 9.12 22.51
N ASP A 221 -4.24 10.22 22.80
CA ASP A 221 -4.87 11.48 23.21
C ASP A 221 -5.68 12.14 22.09
N TYR A 222 -5.23 12.01 20.84
CA TYR A 222 -6.00 12.44 19.68
C TYR A 222 -7.29 11.61 19.52
N VAL A 223 -7.20 10.29 19.66
CA VAL A 223 -8.35 9.39 19.56
C VAL A 223 -9.36 9.64 20.68
N LEU A 224 -8.89 9.76 21.93
CA LEU A 224 -9.72 10.04 23.10
C LEU A 224 -10.25 11.49 23.16
N GLY A 225 -9.73 12.38 22.31
CA GLY A 225 -10.15 13.78 22.25
C GLY A 225 -9.58 14.65 23.39
N THR A 226 -8.63 14.16 24.17
CA THR A 226 -7.94 14.96 25.21
C THR A 226 -7.00 16.00 24.58
N TYR A 227 -6.59 15.79 23.32
CA TYR A 227 -5.80 16.74 22.53
C TYR A 227 -6.63 17.89 21.95
N ASP A 228 -7.76 17.60 21.29
CA ASP A 228 -8.55 18.58 20.51
C ASP A 228 -9.98 18.83 21.01
N GLY A 229 -10.37 18.18 22.12
CA GLY A 229 -11.70 18.30 22.72
C GLY A 229 -12.79 17.49 22.00
N VAL A 230 -12.43 16.67 21.01
CA VAL A 230 -13.39 15.88 20.23
C VAL A 230 -13.03 14.39 20.35
N PRO A 231 -13.72 13.58 21.18
CA PRO A 231 -13.49 12.15 21.20
C PRO A 231 -13.93 11.53 19.88
N LYS A 232 -13.13 10.59 19.34
CA LYS A 232 -13.43 9.97 18.04
C LYS A 232 -14.40 8.81 18.24
N THR A 233 -15.58 9.06 18.79
CA THR A 233 -16.55 7.99 19.09
C THR A 233 -17.14 7.36 17.82
N PRO A 234 -17.76 6.16 17.92
CA PRO A 234 -18.54 5.59 16.83
C PRO A 234 -19.61 6.53 16.25
N GLU A 235 -20.28 7.33 17.08
CA GLU A 235 -21.28 8.32 16.63
C GLU A 235 -20.63 9.44 15.83
N TRP A 236 -19.48 9.96 16.30
CA TRP A 236 -18.69 10.95 15.57
C TRP A 236 -18.28 10.43 14.19
N ALA A 237 -17.78 9.19 14.13
CA ALA A 237 -17.40 8.59 12.86
C ALA A 237 -18.61 8.32 11.97
N ALA A 238 -19.73 7.89 12.51
CA ALA A 238 -20.96 7.62 11.75
C ALA A 238 -21.46 8.86 10.99
N GLU A 239 -21.37 10.05 11.60
CA GLU A 239 -21.71 11.31 10.93
C GLU A 239 -20.82 11.57 9.70
N ILE A 240 -19.54 11.22 9.78
CA ILE A 240 -18.53 11.45 8.73
C ILE A 240 -18.61 10.37 7.67
N CYS A 241 -18.47 9.11 8.07
CA CYS A 241 -18.30 7.96 7.18
C CYS A 241 -19.61 7.31 6.74
N GLY A 242 -20.72 7.61 7.42
CA GLY A 242 -22.04 7.10 7.07
C GLY A 242 -22.30 5.64 7.45
N SER A 243 -21.32 4.91 7.97
CA SER A 243 -21.52 3.59 8.58
C SER A 243 -22.25 3.73 9.92
N PRO A 244 -23.17 2.82 10.29
CA PRO A 244 -23.79 2.83 11.60
C PRO A 244 -22.75 2.73 12.73
N ALA A 245 -22.94 3.50 13.81
CA ALA A 245 -22.05 3.48 14.98
C ALA A 245 -21.93 2.06 15.57
N GLU A 246 -23.04 1.34 15.66
CA GLU A 246 -23.10 -0.05 16.15
C GLU A 246 -22.27 -1.01 15.30
N ASP A 247 -22.18 -0.80 13.99
CA ASP A 247 -21.36 -1.62 13.09
C ASP A 247 -19.87 -1.35 13.29
N LEU A 248 -19.48 -0.08 13.51
CA LEU A 248 -18.10 0.30 13.80
C LEU A 248 -17.64 -0.28 15.14
N GLU A 249 -18.47 -0.18 16.18
CA GLU A 249 -18.20 -0.77 17.49
C GLU A 249 -18.09 -2.29 17.41
N ARG A 250 -19.06 -2.94 16.78
CA ARG A 250 -19.07 -4.39 16.58
C ARG A 250 -17.84 -4.86 15.79
N LEU A 251 -17.44 -4.15 14.73
CA LEU A 251 -16.26 -4.50 13.94
C LEU A 251 -14.98 -4.33 14.74
N ALA A 252 -14.87 -3.28 15.55
CA ALA A 252 -13.73 -3.07 16.44
C ALA A 252 -13.58 -4.22 17.43
N LEU A 253 -14.64 -4.55 18.17
CA LEU A 253 -14.62 -5.65 19.15
C LEU A 253 -14.39 -7.02 18.51
N MET A 254 -14.92 -7.23 17.29
CA MET A 254 -14.65 -8.45 16.53
C MET A 254 -13.17 -8.59 16.17
N LEU A 255 -12.50 -7.50 15.80
CA LEU A 255 -11.09 -7.52 15.43
C LEU A 255 -10.17 -7.60 16.65
N GLY A 256 -10.42 -6.78 17.68
CA GLY A 256 -9.60 -6.75 18.90
C GLY A 256 -9.78 -7.97 19.79
N GLY A 257 -10.94 -8.62 19.75
CA GLY A 257 -11.21 -9.83 20.54
C GLY A 257 -10.92 -11.16 19.82
N ALA A 258 -10.54 -11.13 18.54
CA ALA A 258 -10.19 -12.34 17.79
C ALA A 258 -8.75 -12.77 18.07
N GLU A 259 -8.50 -14.08 18.13
CA GLU A 259 -7.14 -14.60 18.28
C GLU A 259 -6.34 -14.38 16.99
N ARG A 260 -7.02 -14.52 15.83
CA ARG A 260 -6.43 -14.38 14.50
C ARG A 260 -7.36 -13.61 13.58
N ALA A 261 -7.03 -12.36 13.32
CA ALA A 261 -7.83 -11.49 12.46
C ALA A 261 -6.99 -10.77 11.40
N ALA A 262 -7.58 -10.58 10.23
CA ALA A 262 -6.97 -9.80 9.17
C ALA A 262 -7.84 -8.63 8.72
N VAL A 263 -7.23 -7.47 8.50
CA VAL A 263 -7.78 -6.33 7.78
C VAL A 263 -6.95 -6.14 6.52
N ILE A 264 -7.55 -6.43 5.37
CA ILE A 264 -6.87 -6.38 4.08
C ILE A 264 -7.55 -5.31 3.23
N THR A 265 -6.76 -4.30 2.85
CA THR A 265 -7.25 -3.15 2.09
C THR A 265 -6.74 -3.15 0.67
N ALA A 266 -7.51 -2.63 -0.29
CA ALA A 266 -6.94 -2.33 -1.61
C ALA A 266 -6.07 -1.05 -1.56
N PRO A 267 -5.13 -0.85 -2.50
CA PRO A 267 -4.39 0.41 -2.63
C PRO A 267 -5.31 1.62 -2.88
N ALA A 268 -6.55 1.38 -3.32
CA ALA A 268 -7.51 2.40 -3.72
C ALA A 268 -7.88 3.37 -2.59
N LEU A 269 -7.94 2.94 -1.33
CA LEU A 269 -8.37 3.81 -0.23
C LEU A 269 -7.37 4.97 -0.01
N ALA A 270 -6.09 4.74 -0.31
CA ALA A 270 -5.06 5.77 -0.20
C ALA A 270 -5.01 6.70 -1.41
N ARG A 271 -5.89 6.54 -2.41
CA ARG A 271 -5.99 7.42 -3.60
C ARG A 271 -6.90 8.62 -3.32
N THR A 272 -6.61 9.30 -2.23
CA THR A 272 -7.33 10.49 -1.78
C THR A 272 -6.32 11.58 -1.41
N GLY A 273 -6.80 12.81 -1.20
CA GLY A 273 -5.94 13.91 -0.75
C GLY A 273 -5.27 13.67 0.61
N SER A 274 -5.78 12.71 1.40
CA SER A 274 -5.30 12.36 2.73
C SER A 274 -4.82 10.90 2.83
N GLY A 275 -4.36 10.32 1.72
CA GLY A 275 -3.96 8.91 1.66
C GLY A 275 -2.84 8.55 2.64
N ALA A 276 -1.89 9.47 2.87
CA ALA A 276 -0.79 9.28 3.82
C ALA A 276 -1.29 9.11 5.26
N GLN A 277 -2.31 9.88 5.66
CA GLN A 277 -2.93 9.78 6.98
C GLN A 277 -3.67 8.45 7.14
N LEU A 278 -4.35 7.99 6.08
CA LEU A 278 -4.98 6.67 6.11
C LEU A 278 -3.95 5.55 6.30
N CYS A 279 -2.82 5.59 5.58
CA CYS A 279 -1.78 4.58 5.72
C CYS A 279 -1.26 4.49 7.16
N GLN A 280 -1.00 5.64 7.81
CA GLN A 280 -0.59 5.68 9.22
C GLN A 280 -1.67 5.12 10.14
N ASN A 281 -2.91 5.56 9.95
CA ASN A 281 -4.02 5.21 10.81
C ASN A 281 -4.39 3.73 10.72
N LEU A 282 -4.38 3.15 9.51
CA LEU A 282 -4.58 1.71 9.33
C LEU A 282 -3.52 0.92 10.09
N MET A 283 -2.24 1.27 9.92
CA MET A 283 -1.14 0.55 10.56
C MET A 283 -1.12 0.76 12.09
N ALA A 284 -1.46 1.95 12.57
CA ALA A 284 -1.62 2.23 14.00
C ALA A 284 -2.74 1.37 14.60
N PHE A 285 -3.90 1.29 13.93
CA PHE A 285 -4.98 0.39 14.34
C PHE A 285 -4.53 -1.07 14.32
N GLY A 286 -3.84 -1.51 13.27
CA GLY A 286 -3.32 -2.88 13.15
C GLY A 286 -2.34 -3.26 14.25
N ALA A 287 -1.42 -2.36 14.61
CA ALA A 287 -0.49 -2.55 15.71
C ALA A 287 -1.23 -2.64 17.05
N MET A 288 -2.16 -1.72 17.27
CA MET A 288 -2.98 -1.67 18.49
C MET A 288 -3.85 -2.91 18.67
N ALA A 289 -4.53 -3.37 17.61
CA ALA A 289 -5.41 -4.53 17.65
C ALA A 289 -4.66 -5.87 17.51
N GLY A 290 -3.32 -5.89 17.59
CA GLY A 290 -2.52 -7.12 17.58
C GLY A 290 -2.51 -7.88 16.26
N LEU A 291 -2.73 -7.18 15.14
CA LEU A 291 -2.94 -7.75 13.81
C LEU A 291 -1.65 -7.92 12.98
N ILE A 292 -0.47 -7.68 13.57
CA ILE A 292 0.80 -7.64 12.84
C ILE A 292 1.78 -8.68 13.42
N GLY A 293 2.45 -9.42 12.54
CA GLY A 293 3.56 -10.30 12.91
C GLY A 293 3.17 -11.63 13.56
N LYS A 294 1.91 -12.07 13.44
CA LYS A 294 1.40 -13.35 13.97
C LYS A 294 0.73 -14.18 12.88
N PRO A 295 0.79 -15.53 12.94
CA PRO A 295 0.09 -16.40 11.99
C PRO A 295 -1.41 -16.12 11.94
N GLY A 296 -1.98 -15.96 10.75
CA GLY A 296 -3.39 -15.64 10.56
C GLY A 296 -3.79 -14.22 10.95
N CYS A 297 -2.83 -13.37 11.36
CA CYS A 297 -3.04 -11.95 11.61
C CYS A 297 -2.41 -11.11 10.50
N CYS A 298 -3.15 -10.13 9.97
CA CYS A 298 -2.61 -9.22 8.97
C CYS A 298 -3.33 -7.87 9.02
N CYS A 299 -2.61 -6.75 9.04
CA CYS A 299 -3.19 -5.43 8.76
C CYS A 299 -2.35 -4.77 7.68
N ALA A 300 -2.92 -4.63 6.48
CA ALA A 300 -2.12 -4.28 5.32
C ALA A 300 -2.93 -3.71 4.14
N SER A 301 -2.21 -3.09 3.21
CA SER A 301 -2.67 -2.94 1.84
C SER A 301 -2.14 -4.08 0.98
N ASP A 302 -3.05 -4.69 0.22
CA ASP A 302 -2.77 -5.89 -0.56
C ASP A 302 -2.01 -5.69 -1.86
N CYS A 303 -1.56 -4.47 -2.13
CA CYS A 303 -0.65 -4.17 -3.22
C CYS A 303 -1.19 -4.61 -4.61
N GLY A 304 -2.51 -4.84 -4.75
CA GLY A 304 -3.03 -5.39 -6.00
C GLY A 304 -3.11 -6.91 -6.11
N HIS A 305 -2.65 -7.70 -5.12
CA HIS A 305 -2.51 -9.17 -5.05
C HIS A 305 -1.83 -9.92 -6.24
N SER A 306 -2.02 -9.52 -7.50
CA SER A 306 -1.59 -10.31 -8.66
C SER A 306 -0.09 -10.34 -8.90
N TRP A 307 0.67 -9.37 -8.39
CA TRP A 307 2.11 -9.23 -8.73
C TRP A 307 3.05 -9.70 -7.63
N MET A 308 2.62 -9.73 -6.36
CA MET A 308 3.46 -10.19 -5.23
C MET A 308 3.20 -11.64 -4.83
N GLN A 309 2.05 -12.22 -5.20
CA GLN A 309 1.74 -13.63 -4.92
C GLN A 309 2.40 -14.62 -5.89
N GLY A 310 3.20 -14.14 -6.84
CA GLY A 310 4.12 -14.98 -7.61
C GLY A 310 5.25 -15.60 -6.77
N GLY A 311 5.32 -15.29 -5.48
CA GLY A 311 6.44 -15.65 -4.60
C GLY A 311 7.66 -14.82 -4.98
N TYR A 312 7.90 -13.73 -4.25
CA TYR A 312 9.28 -13.26 -4.16
C TYR A 312 10.10 -14.38 -3.52
N GLU A 313 11.26 -14.69 -4.12
CA GLU A 313 12.14 -15.82 -3.77
C GLU A 313 12.04 -16.19 -2.28
N THR A 314 11.38 -17.32 -2.00
CA THR A 314 10.78 -17.66 -0.70
C THR A 314 11.77 -18.10 0.39
N LEU A 315 13.05 -17.72 0.28
CA LEU A 315 14.07 -18.00 1.29
C LEU A 315 15.06 -16.82 1.39
N LEU A 316 14.67 -15.77 2.09
CA LEU A 316 15.59 -14.70 2.50
C LEU A 316 15.74 -14.70 4.03
N LYS A 317 16.97 -14.53 4.48
CA LYS A 317 17.35 -14.53 5.90
C LYS A 317 16.78 -13.25 6.57
N GLY A 318 16.11 -13.41 7.72
CA GLY A 318 15.57 -12.28 8.48
C GLY A 318 16.65 -11.22 8.79
N GLY A 319 16.29 -9.94 8.63
CA GLY A 319 17.18 -8.79 8.83
C GLY A 319 17.64 -8.07 7.54
N MET A 320 17.25 -8.57 6.36
CA MET A 320 17.41 -7.85 5.10
C MET A 320 16.12 -7.06 4.84
N ASN A 321 16.20 -5.73 4.86
CA ASN A 321 15.04 -4.85 4.61
C ASN A 321 14.25 -5.31 3.39
N HIS A 322 12.98 -5.62 3.62
CA HIS A 322 12.00 -5.82 2.58
C HIS A 322 11.88 -4.53 1.75
N ALA A 323 11.68 -4.69 0.44
CA ALA A 323 11.29 -3.61 -0.49
C ALA A 323 12.34 -2.59 -0.99
N ASN A 324 13.56 -2.99 -1.38
CA ASN A 324 14.36 -2.09 -2.25
C ASN A 324 15.22 -2.76 -3.35
N PRO A 325 14.84 -2.66 -4.64
CA PRO A 325 15.71 -3.05 -5.75
C PRO A 325 17.00 -2.20 -5.86
N ARG A 326 17.12 -1.07 -5.12
CA ARG A 326 18.43 -0.38 -5.00
C ARG A 326 19.48 -1.21 -4.24
N ASN A 327 19.08 -2.12 -3.35
CA ASN A 327 20.06 -2.89 -2.57
C ASN A 327 20.56 -4.14 -3.29
N SER A 328 19.80 -4.69 -4.25
CA SER A 328 20.27 -5.79 -5.11
C SER A 328 21.27 -5.33 -6.18
N THR A 329 21.44 -4.02 -6.39
CA THR A 329 22.42 -3.44 -7.32
C THR A 329 23.74 -3.03 -6.65
N LEU A 330 23.85 -3.13 -5.33
CA LEU A 330 25.11 -2.98 -4.59
C LEU A 330 25.77 -4.35 -4.35
N GLY A 331 26.07 -5.06 -5.44
CA GLY A 331 27.29 -5.87 -5.58
C GLY A 331 27.52 -7.10 -4.69
N ASN A 332 26.64 -7.52 -3.78
CA ASN A 332 26.86 -8.71 -2.96
C ASN A 332 25.67 -9.67 -3.01
N MET A 333 25.68 -10.59 -3.98
CA MET A 333 24.89 -11.82 -3.89
C MET A 333 25.85 -13.02 -3.99
N GLU A 334 26.33 -13.51 -2.86
CA GLU A 334 26.76 -14.90 -2.77
C GLU A 334 25.51 -15.77 -2.88
N ARG A 335 25.37 -16.49 -4.01
CA ARG A 335 24.42 -17.60 -4.10
C ARG A 335 24.95 -18.73 -3.23
N ILE A 336 24.24 -19.06 -2.16
CA ILE A 336 24.43 -20.32 -1.46
C ILE A 336 23.80 -21.42 -2.36
N PRO A 337 24.51 -22.54 -2.61
CA PRO A 337 24.06 -23.61 -3.50
C PRO A 337 22.72 -24.25 -3.11
#